data_AF-A0A373LV71-F1
#
_entry.id   AF-A0A373LV71-F1
#
_cell.length_a   1.000
_cell.length_b   1.000
_cell.length_c   1.000
_cell.angle_alpha   90.00
_cell.angle_beta   90.00
_cell.angle_gamma   90.00
#
_symmetry.space_group_name_H-M   'P 1'
#
loop_
_entity.id
_entity.type
_entity.pdbx_description
1 polymer ?
#
loop_
_entity_poly.entity_id
_entity_poly.type
_entity_poly.pdbx_seq_one_letter_code
_entity_poly.pdbx_strand_id
1 'polypeptide(L)'
;MSQTHKQKIAALLATTLILCDLISGSPAHLQARQKNNQTEWSEEPTPEPTEEPTAEPTEEPEPTAAPQPNETPKPVKKYELVSPHAKYYKGGMKGIHYRKVKGEKVYHLYSYTTDSVKLVMSQASTFEVYGGASKKEVKKKLVTVSSSGVVKCKTKNKKNYTLLKATSKVTGESCYIYIYFNEKIKSKSGSKIKLWEKKKATVSFNYAKKKLSFEIKNKKIASVNKNGRITAKKKGTTYLFVKVKDSDKNQCRIKIVVKEEPWIVSEKDKKYDYAEMTRDLRKIAHKYPGKTGLSSIGRTYDNREIWCLRVGNPSAAKKLVIDAAIHAREWKNTQVIMRQTEEILREYGEHRARFRSTCLYILPMDNPDGVTISQYGASGIRNAKLRKKIQKIGHFNTWKNNARGVNINNNFPAGFSADKKKDKKKGKKRKPDATTYRGKKAASEKETKALISFIKRISPKTVLNLHSTGSILYWDFDVSSPLHEKQYRLASEIKKRNHYRMMPKSSSTEEHGGFADWLVYEKKIVSVTVETGTVPCPLPHSQYKKIYKRNKKMFRWFMLSY
;
A
#
# COMPACT_ATOMS: atom_id res chain seq x y z
N MET A 1 28.39 -23.80 -57.90
CA MET A 1 28.47 -22.35 -57.60
C MET A 1 28.74 -22.15 -56.11
N SER A 2 29.17 -20.96 -55.68
CA SER A 2 29.66 -20.63 -54.32
C SER A 2 28.62 -20.92 -53.20
N GLN A 3 28.96 -21.28 -51.95
CA GLN A 3 30.04 -20.92 -51.00
C GLN A 3 29.70 -19.71 -50.09
N THR A 4 30.06 -19.85 -48.80
CA THR A 4 30.31 -18.79 -47.77
C THR A 4 29.17 -17.99 -47.11
N HIS A 5 28.97 -18.34 -45.82
CA HIS A 5 29.02 -17.47 -44.62
C HIS A 5 27.89 -16.49 -44.20
N LYS A 6 27.68 -16.49 -42.88
CA LYS A 6 26.99 -15.47 -42.06
C LYS A 6 27.99 -14.41 -41.59
N GLN A 7 27.59 -13.14 -41.46
CA GLN A 7 27.88 -12.28 -40.29
C GLN A 7 27.31 -10.86 -40.44
N LYS A 8 26.95 -10.24 -39.30
CA LYS A 8 27.23 -8.83 -38.96
C LYS A 8 26.82 -8.58 -37.49
N ILE A 9 27.80 -8.19 -36.67
CA ILE A 9 27.66 -7.87 -35.23
C ILE A 9 28.53 -6.64 -34.93
N ALA A 10 28.05 -5.81 -33.98
CA ALA A 10 28.71 -4.78 -33.18
C ALA A 10 29.98 -4.06 -33.71
N ALA A 11 29.94 -2.72 -33.61
CA ALA A 11 31.14 -1.91 -33.45
C ALA A 11 31.16 -1.30 -32.04
N LEU A 12 32.27 -1.45 -31.32
CA LEU A 12 33.13 -0.31 -30.99
C LEU A 12 34.54 -0.79 -30.57
N LEU A 13 35.53 0.04 -30.90
CA LEU A 13 36.96 -0.09 -30.61
C LEU A 13 37.30 0.68 -29.30
N ALA A 14 38.49 0.63 -28.71
CA ALA A 14 39.51 -0.42 -28.52
C ALA A 14 40.66 0.15 -27.66
N THR A 15 41.33 -0.70 -26.86
CA THR A 15 42.74 -0.55 -26.36
C THR A 15 43.06 0.73 -25.53
N THR A 16 44.18 0.86 -24.78
CA THR A 16 45.45 0.09 -24.74
C THR A 16 45.97 -0.07 -23.30
N LEU A 17 46.88 -1.02 -23.07
CA LEU A 17 47.64 -1.21 -21.82
C LEU A 17 48.93 -0.37 -21.77
N ILE A 18 49.51 -0.24 -20.57
CA ILE A 18 50.96 -0.35 -20.27
C ILE A 18 51.13 -0.62 -18.76
N LEU A 19 52.23 -1.24 -18.33
CA LEU A 19 52.43 -1.78 -16.97
C LEU A 19 53.92 -1.82 -16.60
N CYS A 20 54.27 -1.30 -15.41
CA CYS A 20 55.46 -1.51 -14.55
C CYS A 20 55.23 -0.63 -13.28
N ASP A 21 55.34 -1.12 -12.04
CA ASP A 21 56.54 -1.51 -11.24
C ASP A 21 57.35 -0.29 -10.76
N LEU A 22 57.79 -0.16 -9.49
CA LEU A 22 57.59 -0.95 -8.24
C LEU A 22 58.04 -0.10 -7.01
N ILE A 23 57.82 -0.59 -5.76
CA ILE A 23 58.45 -0.10 -4.48
C ILE A 23 57.98 1.31 -4.01
N SER A 24 57.73 1.67 -2.74
CA SER A 24 57.63 0.96 -1.43
C SER A 24 56.71 1.76 -0.46
N GLY A 25 56.32 1.16 0.69
CA GLY A 25 55.74 1.89 1.83
C GLY A 25 54.46 1.27 2.41
N SER A 26 54.52 0.74 3.63
CA SER A 26 53.43 0.08 4.36
C SER A 26 52.91 0.94 5.54
N PRO A 27 51.81 0.58 6.25
CA PRO A 27 50.84 1.58 6.70
C PRO A 27 50.52 1.55 8.23
N ALA A 28 49.41 2.22 8.59
CA ALA A 28 48.41 1.84 9.60
C ALA A 28 48.35 2.62 10.95
N HIS A 29 47.10 2.98 11.30
CA HIS A 29 46.55 3.24 12.65
C HIS A 29 47.19 4.41 13.47
N LEU A 30 46.52 5.05 14.45
CA LEU A 30 45.62 4.55 15.50
C LEU A 30 44.41 5.47 15.83
N GLN A 31 43.53 4.97 16.72
CA GLN A 31 42.54 5.72 17.50
C GLN A 31 42.84 5.58 19.00
N ALA A 32 42.05 6.28 19.84
CA ALA A 32 41.97 6.17 21.32
C ALA A 32 43.03 6.99 22.10
N ARG A 33 42.78 7.48 23.34
CA ARG A 33 41.57 7.44 24.22
C ARG A 33 41.64 8.54 25.32
N GLN A 34 40.47 8.88 25.91
CA GLN A 34 40.13 9.14 27.34
C GLN A 34 41.25 9.55 28.35
N LYS A 35 41.04 10.39 29.39
CA LYS A 35 39.84 10.92 30.10
C LYS A 35 40.28 12.01 31.14
N ASN A 36 39.35 12.82 31.67
CA ASN A 36 39.25 13.49 33.00
C ASN A 36 40.54 13.98 33.77
N ASN A 37 40.53 15.09 34.53
CA ASN A 37 39.54 15.46 35.55
C ASN A 37 39.54 16.97 35.98
N GLN A 38 38.75 17.30 37.01
CA GLN A 38 38.52 18.58 37.76
C GLN A 38 39.75 19.52 37.95
N THR A 39 39.63 20.84 38.18
CA THR A 39 38.73 21.59 39.11
C THR A 39 38.26 23.00 38.65
N GLU A 40 37.03 23.37 39.05
CA GLU A 40 36.62 24.52 39.91
C GLU A 40 37.37 25.88 39.88
N TRP A 41 36.61 27.01 39.79
CA TRP A 41 36.66 28.25 40.63
C TRP A 41 35.88 29.44 39.99
N SER A 42 35.47 30.41 40.82
CA SER A 42 34.85 31.73 40.50
C SER A 42 35.86 32.89 40.79
N GLU A 43 35.64 34.22 40.69
CA GLU A 43 34.47 35.13 40.74
C GLU A 43 34.69 36.45 39.93
N GLU A 44 33.59 37.05 39.44
CA GLU A 44 33.16 38.49 39.38
C GLU A 44 34.13 39.72 39.14
N PRO A 45 33.77 41.05 39.25
CA PRO A 45 33.99 42.00 38.12
C PRO A 45 34.73 43.34 38.49
N THR A 46 34.31 44.50 37.91
CA THR A 46 34.61 45.96 38.26
C THR A 46 35.55 46.69 37.26
N PRO A 47 35.43 48.02 36.94
CA PRO A 47 34.30 48.97 36.83
C PRO A 47 34.23 49.75 35.47
N GLU A 48 33.36 50.79 35.38
CA GLU A 48 33.37 51.88 34.38
C GLU A 48 34.34 53.04 34.78
N PRO A 49 34.64 54.03 33.91
CA PRO A 49 33.92 55.32 34.00
C PRO A 49 33.71 56.07 32.65
N THR A 50 33.05 57.23 32.71
CA THR A 50 32.79 58.20 31.60
C THR A 50 33.93 59.25 31.48
N GLU A 51 33.88 60.47 30.91
CA GLU A 51 32.83 61.48 30.60
C GLU A 51 32.97 62.16 29.20
N GLU A 52 32.91 63.50 29.15
CA GLU A 52 32.72 64.43 28.02
C GLU A 52 34.05 65.13 27.55
N PRO A 53 34.05 66.19 26.70
CA PRO A 53 33.29 66.51 25.47
C PRO A 53 34.22 66.89 24.28
N THR A 54 33.67 67.23 23.10
CA THR A 54 34.40 68.00 22.05
C THR A 54 33.44 68.88 21.23
N ALA A 55 33.93 70.03 20.73
CA ALA A 55 33.12 71.18 20.29
C ALA A 55 32.71 71.20 18.79
N GLU A 56 31.83 72.16 18.47
CA GLU A 56 31.36 72.50 17.12
C GLU A 56 32.42 73.25 16.28
N PRO A 57 32.37 73.17 14.93
CA PRO A 57 32.97 74.13 14.02
C PRO A 57 31.91 75.09 13.41
N THR A 58 32.30 76.36 13.24
CA THR A 58 31.46 77.50 12.81
C THR A 58 31.07 77.46 11.31
N GLU A 59 30.00 78.18 10.94
CA GLU A 59 29.60 78.46 9.55
C GLU A 59 30.59 79.38 8.80
N GLU A 60 30.64 79.26 7.47
CA GLU A 60 31.21 80.23 6.53
C GLU A 60 30.21 80.48 5.37
N PRO A 61 29.91 81.73 4.95
CA PRO A 61 28.71 82.03 4.15
C PRO A 61 28.96 82.29 2.65
N GLU A 62 28.11 81.71 1.78
CA GLU A 62 28.02 82.05 0.34
C GLU A 62 26.65 81.62 -0.26
N PRO A 63 26.18 82.20 -1.38
CA PRO A 63 26.08 83.63 -1.70
C PRO A 63 24.62 84.04 -2.03
N THR A 64 24.35 85.35 -2.14
CA THR A 64 23.02 85.87 -2.52
C THR A 64 22.61 85.46 -3.93
N ALA A 65 21.58 84.62 -4.06
CA ALA A 65 21.06 84.17 -5.35
C ALA A 65 20.29 85.27 -6.11
N ALA A 66 20.61 85.44 -7.39
CA ALA A 66 19.83 86.28 -8.31
C ALA A 66 18.45 85.64 -8.64
N PRO A 67 17.43 86.42 -9.05
CA PRO A 67 16.09 85.90 -9.29
C PRO A 67 16.04 84.90 -10.45
N GLN A 68 15.72 83.63 -10.16
CA GLN A 68 15.38 82.67 -11.23
C GLN A 68 13.99 82.97 -11.82
N PRO A 69 13.78 82.72 -13.13
CA PRO A 69 12.49 82.92 -13.77
C PRO A 69 11.45 81.93 -13.23
N ASN A 70 10.18 82.37 -13.23
CA ASN A 70 9.02 81.61 -12.77
C ASN A 70 9.05 80.13 -13.20
N GLU A 71 9.13 79.20 -12.25
CA GLU A 71 9.01 77.77 -12.58
C GLU A 71 7.64 77.50 -13.20
N THR A 72 7.63 76.99 -14.44
CA THR A 72 6.40 76.46 -15.05
C THR A 72 5.89 75.31 -14.17
N PRO A 73 4.61 75.31 -13.73
CA PRO A 73 4.14 74.36 -12.72
C PRO A 73 4.40 72.90 -13.10
N LYS A 74 5.28 72.23 -12.34
CA LYS A 74 5.57 70.79 -12.50
C LYS A 74 4.23 70.03 -12.38
N PRO A 75 3.79 69.27 -13.41
CA PRO A 75 2.43 68.75 -13.46
C PRO A 75 2.18 67.80 -12.29
N VAL A 76 1.24 68.19 -11.42
CA VAL A 76 0.92 67.46 -10.19
C VAL A 76 0.54 66.02 -10.54
N LYS A 77 1.34 65.05 -10.08
CA LYS A 77 1.07 63.62 -10.29
C LYS A 77 -0.28 63.27 -9.65
N LYS A 78 -1.30 63.16 -10.52
CA LYS A 78 -2.66 62.67 -10.29
C LYS A 78 -2.79 61.75 -9.08
N TYR A 79 -3.73 62.01 -8.19
CA TYR A 79 -3.91 61.23 -6.98
C TYR A 79 -4.51 59.84 -7.27
N GLU A 80 -3.72 58.78 -7.10
CA GLU A 80 -4.12 57.41 -7.44
C GLU A 80 -3.46 56.33 -6.56
N LEU A 81 -4.11 55.17 -6.50
CA LEU A 81 -3.61 53.99 -5.79
C LEU A 81 -2.69 53.18 -6.72
N VAL A 82 -1.39 53.21 -6.42
CA VAL A 82 -0.33 52.48 -7.14
C VAL A 82 0.01 51.12 -6.49
N SER A 83 -0.80 50.64 -5.53
CA SER A 83 -0.63 49.30 -4.94
C SER A 83 -0.61 48.18 -5.99
N PRO A 84 0.32 47.22 -5.89
CA PRO A 84 0.32 46.03 -6.75
C PRO A 84 -1.03 45.32 -6.77
N HIS A 85 -1.46 44.94 -7.98
CA HIS A 85 -2.75 44.30 -8.27
C HIS A 85 -4.01 45.15 -7.97
N ALA A 86 -3.87 46.46 -7.71
CA ALA A 86 -5.00 47.38 -7.77
C ALA A 86 -5.63 47.33 -9.17
N LYS A 87 -6.97 47.27 -9.22
CA LYS A 87 -7.73 47.36 -10.47
C LYS A 87 -8.73 48.50 -10.40
N TYR A 88 -8.64 49.41 -11.37
CA TYR A 88 -9.55 50.53 -11.52
C TYR A 88 -10.88 50.11 -12.15
N TYR A 89 -12.00 50.63 -11.66
CA TYR A 89 -13.33 50.42 -12.24
C TYR A 89 -14.16 51.72 -12.22
N LYS A 90 -15.10 51.82 -13.16
CA LYS A 90 -16.11 52.89 -13.24
C LYS A 90 -17.47 52.30 -12.86
N GLY A 91 -18.10 52.81 -11.79
CA GLY A 91 -19.42 52.35 -11.32
C GLY A 91 -19.41 51.54 -10.02
N GLY A 92 -20.58 51.46 -9.37
CA GLY A 92 -20.75 50.92 -8.01
C GLY A 92 -20.76 49.39 -7.89
N MET A 93 -20.54 48.87 -6.68
CA MET A 93 -20.27 47.45 -6.44
C MET A 93 -21.41 46.62 -5.80
N LYS A 94 -21.39 45.31 -6.09
CA LYS A 94 -22.09 44.28 -5.30
C LYS A 94 -21.38 44.04 -3.96
N GLY A 95 -22.15 43.75 -2.91
CA GLY A 95 -21.63 43.42 -1.58
C GLY A 95 -21.59 44.60 -0.61
N ILE A 96 -20.94 45.71 -0.93
CA ILE A 96 -20.90 46.87 -0.01
C ILE A 96 -22.32 47.43 0.13
N HIS A 97 -22.82 47.56 1.37
CA HIS A 97 -24.18 48.06 1.65
C HIS A 97 -24.15 49.40 2.39
N TYR A 98 -23.29 49.55 3.41
CA TYR A 98 -23.19 50.78 4.19
C TYR A 98 -22.14 51.72 3.60
N ARG A 99 -22.55 52.98 3.35
CA ARG A 99 -21.74 54.03 2.70
C ARG A 99 -21.08 53.53 1.40
N LYS A 100 -21.91 53.17 0.42
CA LYS A 100 -21.47 52.99 -0.98
C LYS A 100 -21.06 54.33 -1.57
N VAL A 101 -20.27 54.30 -2.63
CA VAL A 101 -20.02 55.47 -3.50
C VAL A 101 -20.50 55.14 -4.93
N LYS A 102 -21.09 56.13 -5.60
CA LYS A 102 -21.67 56.08 -6.97
C LYS A 102 -21.04 57.22 -7.79
N GLY A 103 -20.86 57.03 -9.10
CA GLY A 103 -20.22 58.01 -9.98
C GLY A 103 -18.69 57.97 -9.92
N GLU A 104 -18.12 57.93 -8.71
CA GLU A 104 -16.68 58.06 -8.48
C GLU A 104 -15.77 56.98 -9.07
N LYS A 105 -14.50 57.37 -9.18
CA LYS A 105 -13.35 56.52 -9.53
C LYS A 105 -13.00 55.62 -8.34
N VAL A 106 -13.01 54.30 -8.55
CA VAL A 106 -12.84 53.31 -7.48
C VAL A 106 -11.78 52.26 -7.81
N TYR A 107 -10.94 51.94 -6.83
CA TYR A 107 -9.90 50.92 -6.92
C TYR A 107 -10.30 49.66 -6.15
N HIS A 108 -10.14 48.49 -6.77
CA HIS A 108 -10.46 47.20 -6.16
C HIS A 108 -9.18 46.42 -5.86
N LEU A 109 -9.07 45.91 -4.63
CA LEU A 109 -8.05 44.97 -4.20
C LEU A 109 -8.70 43.66 -3.70
N TYR A 110 -8.01 42.55 -3.92
CA TYR A 110 -8.45 41.22 -3.47
C TYR A 110 -7.38 40.62 -2.57
N SER A 111 -7.79 40.13 -1.40
CA SER A 111 -6.90 39.57 -0.39
C SER A 111 -7.61 38.47 0.42
N TYR A 112 -7.02 38.08 1.55
CA TYR A 112 -7.49 37.02 2.42
C TYR A 112 -7.60 37.52 3.87
N THR A 113 -8.56 36.98 4.61
CA THR A 113 -8.81 37.34 6.02
C THR A 113 -7.69 36.95 7.00
N THR A 114 -6.60 36.37 6.50
CA THR A 114 -5.37 36.01 7.23
C THR A 114 -4.21 36.98 6.97
N ASP A 115 -4.31 37.79 5.92
CA ASP A 115 -3.19 38.51 5.33
C ASP A 115 -3.29 40.02 5.69
N SER A 116 -2.37 40.83 5.20
CA SER A 116 -2.35 42.28 5.42
C SER A 116 -2.10 42.97 4.10
N VAL A 117 -2.82 44.06 3.83
CA VAL A 117 -2.74 44.79 2.55
C VAL A 117 -2.08 46.13 2.81
N LYS A 118 -0.89 46.35 2.22
CA LYS A 118 -0.23 47.66 2.24
C LYS A 118 -0.79 48.50 1.08
N LEU A 119 -1.41 49.62 1.43
CA LEU A 119 -1.76 50.66 0.46
C LEU A 119 -0.51 51.46 0.09
N VAL A 120 -0.37 51.74 -1.20
CA VAL A 120 0.69 52.59 -1.77
C VAL A 120 -0.01 53.60 -2.69
N MET A 121 0.10 54.88 -2.37
CA MET A 121 -0.55 55.98 -3.07
C MET A 121 0.49 56.81 -3.83
N SER A 122 0.10 57.48 -4.92
CA SER A 122 0.99 58.38 -5.67
C SER A 122 1.44 59.62 -4.86
N GLN A 123 0.73 59.95 -3.77
CA GLN A 123 1.03 61.06 -2.86
C GLN A 123 0.86 60.63 -1.39
N ALA A 124 1.52 61.33 -0.47
CA ALA A 124 1.34 61.12 0.98
C ALA A 124 -0.15 61.27 1.36
N SER A 125 -0.67 60.35 2.19
CA SER A 125 -2.12 60.18 2.38
C SER A 125 -2.52 59.94 3.84
N THR A 126 -3.77 60.26 4.18
CA THR A 126 -4.50 59.72 5.33
C THR A 126 -5.49 58.64 4.88
N PHE A 127 -5.92 57.76 5.78
CA PHE A 127 -6.79 56.62 5.46
C PHE A 127 -7.87 56.42 6.53
N GLU A 128 -9.13 56.25 6.13
CA GLU A 128 -10.25 55.90 7.02
C GLU A 128 -11.09 54.71 6.53
N VAL A 129 -11.81 54.06 7.45
CA VAL A 129 -12.76 52.98 7.15
C VAL A 129 -14.14 53.57 6.85
N TYR A 130 -14.29 54.07 5.62
CA TYR A 130 -15.48 54.80 5.17
C TYR A 130 -16.76 53.95 5.11
N GLY A 131 -16.69 52.71 4.62
CA GLY A 131 -17.88 51.87 4.34
C GLY A 131 -17.63 50.36 4.42
N GLY A 132 -18.68 49.55 4.26
CA GLY A 132 -18.59 48.09 4.44
C GLY A 132 -19.90 47.30 4.34
N ALA A 133 -19.88 46.08 4.87
CA ALA A 133 -21.03 45.17 4.92
C ALA A 133 -22.24 45.72 5.69
N SER A 134 -22.01 46.45 6.80
CA SER A 134 -23.06 47.16 7.54
C SER A 134 -22.45 48.20 8.48
N LYS A 135 -23.28 49.15 8.94
CA LYS A 135 -22.94 50.10 10.02
C LYS A 135 -22.44 49.36 11.28
N LYS A 136 -22.94 48.16 11.54
CA LYS A 136 -22.55 47.28 12.66
C LYS A 136 -21.16 46.65 12.48
N GLU A 137 -20.83 46.16 11.28
CA GLU A 137 -19.48 45.62 10.99
C GLU A 137 -18.40 46.71 10.95
N VAL A 138 -18.71 47.91 10.45
CA VAL A 138 -17.81 49.08 10.51
C VAL A 138 -17.61 49.58 11.95
N LYS A 139 -18.69 49.80 12.73
CA LYS A 139 -18.58 50.17 14.16
C LYS A 139 -17.75 49.16 14.97
N LYS A 140 -17.83 47.86 14.66
CA LYS A 140 -17.02 46.81 15.31
C LYS A 140 -15.53 46.81 14.89
N LYS A 141 -15.08 47.72 14.01
CA LYS A 141 -13.70 47.82 13.50
C LYS A 141 -13.16 46.45 13.06
N LEU A 142 -13.99 45.68 12.31
CA LEU A 142 -13.66 44.33 11.83
C LEU A 142 -12.55 44.33 10.77
N VAL A 143 -12.41 45.44 10.05
CA VAL A 143 -11.23 45.81 9.30
C VAL A 143 -10.65 47.09 9.92
N THR A 144 -9.34 47.20 9.97
CA THR A 144 -8.59 48.36 10.48
C THR A 144 -7.50 48.74 9.49
N VAL A 145 -7.27 50.03 9.27
CA VAL A 145 -6.13 50.58 8.53
C VAL A 145 -5.24 51.39 9.50
N SER A 146 -3.92 51.31 9.35
CA SER A 146 -2.97 52.16 10.10
C SER A 146 -2.78 53.51 9.43
N SER A 147 -2.20 54.47 10.15
CA SER A 147 -1.65 55.73 9.58
C SER A 147 -0.73 55.46 8.37
N SER A 148 0.08 54.40 8.46
CA SER A 148 0.96 53.92 7.39
C SER A 148 0.27 53.10 6.27
N GLY A 149 -1.07 53.10 6.19
CA GLY A 149 -1.82 52.46 5.11
C GLY A 149 -1.85 50.92 5.14
N VAL A 150 -1.55 50.28 6.28
CA VAL A 150 -1.59 48.81 6.41
C VAL A 150 -2.97 48.36 6.88
N VAL A 151 -3.71 47.70 6.00
CA VAL A 151 -5.06 47.19 6.24
C VAL A 151 -5.02 45.76 6.76
N LYS A 152 -5.74 45.47 7.84
CA LYS A 152 -5.84 44.15 8.48
C LYS A 152 -7.30 43.78 8.74
N CYS A 153 -7.71 42.57 8.38
CA CYS A 153 -9.02 42.01 8.69
C CYS A 153 -8.95 41.14 9.96
N LYS A 154 -9.83 41.39 10.93
CA LYS A 154 -9.89 40.64 12.20
C LYS A 154 -10.65 39.32 12.08
N THR A 155 -11.64 39.22 11.18
CA THR A 155 -12.52 38.05 11.04
C THR A 155 -11.95 36.96 10.13
N LYS A 156 -11.12 36.06 10.67
CA LYS A 156 -10.40 35.02 9.89
C LYS A 156 -11.29 33.97 9.17
N ASN A 157 -12.57 33.82 9.55
CA ASN A 157 -13.39 32.65 9.20
C ASN A 157 -14.65 32.94 8.36
N LYS A 158 -14.92 34.19 7.97
CA LYS A 158 -16.08 34.62 7.15
C LYS A 158 -15.54 35.56 6.07
N LYS A 159 -16.05 35.51 4.84
CA LYS A 159 -15.73 36.54 3.82
C LYS A 159 -16.10 37.92 4.36
N ASN A 160 -15.23 38.90 4.16
CA ASN A 160 -15.47 40.28 4.54
C ASN A 160 -15.07 41.23 3.39
N TYR A 161 -15.56 42.45 3.43
CA TYR A 161 -15.24 43.48 2.43
C TYR A 161 -15.42 44.86 3.06
N THR A 162 -14.49 45.77 2.76
CA THR A 162 -14.48 47.14 3.27
C THR A 162 -14.36 48.12 2.12
N LEU A 163 -14.88 49.33 2.32
CA LEU A 163 -14.51 50.50 1.55
C LEU A 163 -13.67 51.40 2.44
N LEU A 164 -12.50 51.79 1.97
CA LEU A 164 -11.67 52.81 2.58
C LEU A 164 -11.75 54.09 1.74
N LYS A 165 -11.66 55.23 2.42
CA LYS A 165 -11.34 56.52 1.79
C LYS A 165 -9.86 56.80 2.07
N ALA A 166 -9.11 57.14 1.03
CA ALA A 166 -7.79 57.74 1.14
C ALA A 166 -7.90 59.22 0.76
N THR A 167 -7.24 60.10 1.49
CA THR A 167 -7.23 61.55 1.21
C THR A 167 -5.79 62.01 1.07
N SER A 168 -5.47 62.75 0.02
CA SER A 168 -4.14 63.33 -0.17
C SER A 168 -3.85 64.36 0.93
N LYS A 169 -2.63 64.31 1.47
CA LYS A 169 -2.07 65.36 2.34
C LYS A 169 -1.57 66.58 1.57
N VAL A 170 -1.48 66.50 0.23
CA VAL A 170 -0.93 67.54 -0.65
C VAL A 170 -2.04 68.31 -1.35
N THR A 171 -3.03 67.60 -1.93
CA THR A 171 -4.09 68.20 -2.75
C THR A 171 -5.47 68.17 -2.10
N GLY A 172 -5.65 67.50 -0.95
CA GLY A 172 -6.97 67.21 -0.36
C GLY A 172 -7.85 66.27 -1.17
N GLU A 173 -7.44 65.88 -2.39
CA GLU A 173 -8.18 64.95 -3.25
C GLU A 173 -8.45 63.63 -2.54
N SER A 174 -9.61 63.04 -2.80
CA SER A 174 -10.08 61.82 -2.15
C SER A 174 -10.23 60.69 -3.17
N CYS A 175 -9.73 59.50 -2.83
CA CYS A 175 -9.96 58.30 -3.64
C CYS A 175 -10.56 57.16 -2.79
N TYR A 176 -11.24 56.23 -3.47
CA TYR A 176 -12.07 55.20 -2.84
C TYR A 176 -11.56 53.80 -3.17
N ILE A 177 -11.29 53.00 -2.14
CA ILE A 177 -10.59 51.71 -2.24
C ILE A 177 -11.44 50.59 -1.64
N TYR A 178 -11.99 49.74 -2.49
CA TYR A 178 -12.70 48.53 -2.09
C TYR A 178 -11.72 47.37 -1.90
N ILE A 179 -11.77 46.70 -0.73
CA ILE A 179 -10.90 45.54 -0.44
C ILE A 179 -11.74 44.33 -0.09
N TYR A 180 -11.59 43.26 -0.87
CA TYR A 180 -12.33 42.01 -0.75
C TYR A 180 -11.50 40.92 -0.07
N PHE A 181 -11.87 40.54 1.15
CA PHE A 181 -11.18 39.51 1.94
C PHE A 181 -11.89 38.16 1.81
N ASN A 182 -11.26 37.22 1.13
CA ASN A 182 -11.70 35.82 1.11
C ASN A 182 -11.33 35.10 2.42
N GLU A 183 -12.21 34.22 2.88
CA GLU A 183 -12.05 33.50 4.16
C GLU A 183 -10.80 32.59 4.22
N LYS A 184 -10.37 32.23 5.43
CA LYS A 184 -9.31 31.23 5.62
C LYS A 184 -9.67 29.87 4.97
N ILE A 185 -8.65 29.18 4.45
CA ILE A 185 -8.75 27.82 3.95
C ILE A 185 -9.12 26.83 5.06
N LYS A 186 -10.14 26.01 4.78
CA LYS A 186 -10.71 25.00 5.67
C LYS A 186 -10.72 23.65 4.94
N SER A 187 -10.21 22.61 5.60
CA SER A 187 -10.29 21.23 5.10
C SER A 187 -11.72 20.70 5.29
N LYS A 188 -12.38 20.34 4.19
CA LYS A 188 -13.64 19.56 4.22
C LYS A 188 -13.39 18.08 4.55
N SER A 189 -12.13 17.64 4.50
CA SER A 189 -11.70 16.28 4.90
C SER A 189 -11.24 16.19 6.37
N GLY A 190 -11.59 17.19 7.19
CA GLY A 190 -11.18 17.28 8.60
C GLY A 190 -9.70 17.61 8.81
N SER A 191 -9.28 17.65 10.08
CA SER A 191 -7.92 17.98 10.51
C SER A 191 -6.98 16.76 10.62
N LYS A 192 -7.50 15.54 10.51
CA LYS A 192 -6.77 14.28 10.73
C LYS A 192 -7.28 13.19 9.79
N ILE A 193 -6.40 12.60 9.00
CA ILE A 193 -6.71 11.52 8.05
C ILE A 193 -5.93 10.27 8.45
N LYS A 194 -6.62 9.13 8.56
CA LYS A 194 -6.03 7.80 8.79
C LYS A 194 -5.96 7.06 7.45
N LEU A 195 -4.81 6.47 7.12
CA LEU A 195 -4.63 5.64 5.92
C LEU A 195 -3.91 4.33 6.27
N TRP A 196 -4.17 3.30 5.50
CA TRP A 196 -3.31 2.11 5.43
C TRP A 196 -2.21 2.31 4.38
N GLU A 197 -1.07 1.64 4.51
CA GLU A 197 0.01 1.65 3.52
C GLU A 197 -0.44 1.25 2.10
N LYS A 198 0.27 1.73 1.07
CA LYS A 198 -0.08 1.66 -0.37
C LYS A 198 -1.43 2.31 -0.76
N LYS A 199 -2.34 2.65 0.18
CA LYS A 199 -3.65 3.25 -0.14
C LYS A 199 -3.54 4.73 -0.50
N LYS A 200 -4.61 5.25 -1.12
CA LYS A 200 -4.72 6.63 -1.61
C LYS A 200 -6.03 7.26 -1.18
N ALA A 201 -6.01 8.54 -0.82
CA ALA A 201 -7.20 9.35 -0.55
C ALA A 201 -7.07 10.74 -1.16
N THR A 202 -8.17 11.44 -1.36
CA THR A 202 -8.21 12.75 -2.01
C THR A 202 -8.80 13.78 -1.06
N VAL A 203 -8.05 14.84 -0.74
CA VAL A 203 -8.55 15.92 0.12
C VAL A 203 -9.41 16.94 -0.63
N SER A 204 -10.31 17.58 0.11
CA SER A 204 -11.27 18.60 -0.33
C SER A 204 -11.29 19.80 0.63
N PHE A 205 -11.61 20.98 0.09
CA PHE A 205 -11.51 22.28 0.78
C PHE A 205 -12.69 23.19 0.42
N ASN A 206 -12.78 24.36 1.06
CA ASN A 206 -13.59 25.49 0.60
C ASN A 206 -13.00 26.21 -0.63
N TYR A 207 -11.76 25.89 -1.03
CA TYR A 207 -11.08 26.45 -2.21
C TYR A 207 -10.99 25.45 -3.38
N ALA A 208 -11.10 25.98 -4.60
CA ALA A 208 -10.85 25.22 -5.83
C ALA A 208 -9.36 24.83 -5.93
N LYS A 209 -9.09 23.54 -6.18
CA LYS A 209 -7.74 22.94 -6.10
C LYS A 209 -6.66 23.64 -6.94
N LYS A 210 -7.03 24.26 -8.08
CA LYS A 210 -6.08 25.01 -8.93
C LYS A 210 -5.43 26.21 -8.21
N LYS A 211 -6.09 26.78 -7.19
CA LYS A 211 -5.59 27.86 -6.33
C LYS A 211 -4.73 27.40 -5.15
N LEU A 212 -4.50 26.09 -4.99
CA LEU A 212 -3.81 25.52 -3.83
C LEU A 212 -2.44 24.94 -4.19
N SER A 213 -1.49 25.06 -3.26
CA SER A 213 -0.28 24.25 -3.21
C SER A 213 -0.40 23.20 -2.10
N PHE A 214 0.31 22.07 -2.25
CA PHE A 214 0.21 20.91 -1.37
C PHE A 214 1.62 20.38 -1.04
N GLU A 215 1.94 20.24 0.25
CA GLU A 215 3.26 19.75 0.68
C GLU A 215 3.14 18.71 1.82
N ILE A 216 3.95 17.65 1.78
CA ILE A 216 4.02 16.63 2.84
C ILE A 216 5.38 16.76 3.55
N LYS A 217 5.40 17.09 4.85
CA LYS A 217 6.64 17.33 5.62
C LYS A 217 7.58 16.11 5.65
N ASN A 218 7.05 14.88 5.62
CA ASN A 218 7.87 13.67 5.53
C ASN A 218 7.48 12.82 4.31
N LYS A 219 8.20 13.06 3.21
CA LYS A 219 8.02 12.40 1.90
C LYS A 219 8.32 10.88 1.93
N LYS A 220 8.87 10.32 3.03
CA LYS A 220 9.03 8.87 3.26
C LYS A 220 7.75 8.20 3.78
N ILE A 221 6.90 8.94 4.51
CA ILE A 221 5.64 8.44 5.10
C ILE A 221 4.48 8.51 4.10
N ALA A 222 4.36 9.62 3.36
CA ALA A 222 3.35 9.82 2.33
C ALA A 222 3.86 10.72 1.20
N SER A 223 3.11 10.79 0.10
CA SER A 223 3.24 11.85 -0.92
C SER A 223 1.86 12.42 -1.28
N VAL A 224 1.83 13.57 -1.94
CA VAL A 224 0.62 14.23 -2.45
C VAL A 224 0.87 14.72 -3.89
N ASN A 225 -0.16 14.80 -4.72
CA ASN A 225 -0.07 15.36 -6.07
C ASN A 225 -0.82 16.71 -6.20
N LYS A 226 -0.68 17.38 -7.36
CA LYS A 226 -1.33 18.68 -7.66
C LYS A 226 -2.86 18.72 -7.51
N ASN A 227 -3.52 17.56 -7.45
CA ASN A 227 -4.98 17.43 -7.26
C ASN A 227 -5.37 17.08 -5.81
N GLY A 228 -4.45 17.19 -4.84
CA GLY A 228 -4.68 16.84 -3.45
C GLY A 228 -4.87 15.34 -3.21
N ARG A 229 -4.38 14.47 -4.10
CA ARG A 229 -4.44 13.01 -3.90
C ARG A 229 -3.21 12.55 -3.13
N ILE A 230 -3.42 12.20 -1.87
CA ILE A 230 -2.43 11.62 -0.96
C ILE A 230 -2.22 10.14 -1.31
N THR A 231 -0.97 9.69 -1.29
CA THR A 231 -0.59 8.26 -1.34
C THR A 231 0.20 7.93 -0.07
N ALA A 232 -0.27 6.96 0.70
CA ALA A 232 0.43 6.45 1.88
C ALA A 232 1.57 5.51 1.44
N LYS A 233 2.77 5.70 2.00
CA LYS A 233 3.98 4.93 1.67
C LYS A 233 4.37 3.98 2.81
N LYS A 234 4.69 4.53 3.98
CA LYS A 234 5.18 3.80 5.15
C LYS A 234 4.47 4.26 6.43
N LYS A 235 4.22 3.33 7.34
CA LYS A 235 3.71 3.55 8.72
C LYS A 235 4.42 4.71 9.40
N GLY A 236 3.64 5.56 10.06
CA GLY A 236 4.13 6.75 10.76
C GLY A 236 3.11 7.89 10.75
N THR A 237 3.49 9.03 11.30
CA THR A 237 2.70 10.27 11.24
C THR A 237 3.46 11.34 10.47
N THR A 238 2.77 12.04 9.59
CA THR A 238 3.27 13.24 8.91
C THR A 238 2.18 14.31 8.83
N TYR A 239 2.49 15.45 8.22
CA TYR A 239 1.56 16.56 8.06
C TYR A 239 1.51 16.98 6.59
N LEU A 240 0.28 17.14 6.08
CA LEU A 240 -0.01 17.80 4.82
C LEU A 240 -0.23 19.28 5.12
N PHE A 241 0.61 20.14 4.56
CA PHE A 241 0.42 21.59 4.52
C PHE A 241 -0.27 21.98 3.21
N VAL A 242 -1.23 22.89 3.31
CA VAL A 242 -2.01 23.37 2.17
C VAL A 242 -2.13 24.88 2.26
N LYS A 243 -1.51 25.58 1.31
CA LYS A 243 -1.47 27.04 1.22
C LYS A 243 -2.26 27.49 -0.01
N VAL A 244 -2.98 28.61 0.10
CA VAL A 244 -3.53 29.30 -1.06
C VAL A 244 -2.38 30.01 -1.77
N LYS A 245 -2.20 29.79 -3.08
CA LYS A 245 -1.00 30.22 -3.83
C LYS A 245 -0.75 31.73 -3.71
N ASP A 246 -1.80 32.50 -3.94
CA ASP A 246 -1.76 33.95 -4.12
C ASP A 246 -1.83 34.71 -2.77
N SER A 247 -1.32 34.12 -1.68
CA SER A 247 -1.54 34.56 -0.29
C SER A 247 -0.27 34.43 0.53
N ASP A 248 -0.10 35.26 1.56
CA ASP A 248 1.02 35.13 2.50
C ASP A 248 0.75 34.04 3.53
N LYS A 249 -0.39 34.17 4.24
CA LYS A 249 -0.66 33.50 5.52
C LYS A 249 -1.88 32.57 5.47
N ASN A 250 -2.60 32.50 4.34
CA ASN A 250 -3.77 31.64 4.20
C ASN A 250 -3.40 30.16 3.98
N GLN A 251 -3.10 29.47 5.07
CA GLN A 251 -2.75 28.05 5.08
C GLN A 251 -3.50 27.23 6.15
N CYS A 252 -3.58 25.92 5.92
CA CYS A 252 -4.02 24.92 6.90
C CYS A 252 -3.12 23.68 6.89
N ARG A 253 -3.19 22.89 7.97
CA ARG A 253 -2.39 21.68 8.18
C ARG A 253 -3.28 20.51 8.56
N ILE A 254 -3.09 19.36 7.91
CA ILE A 254 -3.83 18.11 8.17
C ILE A 254 -2.85 17.04 8.68
N LYS A 255 -3.16 16.39 9.80
CA LYS A 255 -2.37 15.29 10.37
C LYS A 255 -2.64 13.99 9.62
N ILE A 256 -1.64 13.47 8.90
CA ILE A 256 -1.73 12.22 8.14
C ILE A 256 -1.12 11.09 8.96
N VAL A 257 -1.94 10.11 9.33
CA VAL A 257 -1.51 8.93 10.10
C VAL A 257 -1.57 7.71 9.20
N VAL A 258 -0.41 7.16 8.85
CA VAL A 258 -0.28 5.92 8.08
C VAL A 258 -0.07 4.74 9.03
N LYS A 259 -0.83 3.67 8.83
CA LYS A 259 -0.70 2.39 9.55
C LYS A 259 -0.38 1.25 8.58
N GLU A 260 0.31 0.22 9.06
CA GLU A 260 0.40 -1.08 8.38
C GLU A 260 -1.00 -1.63 8.09
N GLU A 261 -1.22 -2.17 6.89
CA GLU A 261 -2.49 -2.77 6.51
C GLU A 261 -2.69 -4.10 7.26
N PRO A 262 -3.71 -4.23 8.15
CA PRO A 262 -3.89 -5.40 8.98
C PRO A 262 -4.14 -6.64 8.13
N TRP A 263 -3.50 -7.75 8.53
CA TRP A 263 -3.62 -9.03 7.86
C TRP A 263 -4.95 -9.70 8.19
N ILE A 264 -5.52 -10.36 7.19
CA ILE A 264 -6.68 -11.23 7.36
C ILE A 264 -6.20 -12.57 7.91
N VAL A 265 -5.21 -13.18 7.24
CA VAL A 265 -4.69 -14.50 7.61
C VAL A 265 -3.65 -14.35 8.72
N SER A 266 -3.94 -14.95 9.88
CA SER A 266 -3.09 -14.90 11.07
C SER A 266 -1.83 -15.77 10.93
N GLU A 267 -0.68 -15.23 11.34
CA GLU A 267 0.57 -15.98 11.55
C GLU A 267 0.78 -16.40 13.02
N LYS A 268 -0.19 -16.14 13.91
CA LYS A 268 -0.06 -16.53 15.33
C LYS A 268 -0.12 -18.05 15.49
N ASP A 269 0.40 -18.52 16.62
CA ASP A 269 0.27 -19.92 17.03
C ASP A 269 -1.19 -20.24 17.40
N LYS A 270 -1.89 -20.86 16.44
CA LYS A 270 -3.24 -21.40 16.57
C LYS A 270 -3.39 -22.61 15.66
N LYS A 271 -4.37 -23.46 15.99
CA LYS A 271 -4.96 -24.41 15.04
C LYS A 271 -5.74 -23.60 14.00
N TYR A 272 -5.13 -23.35 12.84
CA TYR A 272 -5.81 -22.64 11.76
C TYR A 272 -6.86 -23.57 11.16
N ASP A 273 -8.09 -23.44 11.65
CA ASP A 273 -9.15 -24.41 11.40
C ASP A 273 -10.07 -24.02 10.23
N TYR A 274 -11.05 -24.89 9.98
CA TYR A 274 -12.02 -24.69 8.91
C TYR A 274 -12.84 -23.39 9.07
N ALA A 275 -13.16 -22.97 10.30
CA ALA A 275 -13.94 -21.76 10.55
C ALA A 275 -13.08 -20.50 10.41
N GLU A 276 -11.84 -20.51 10.90
CA GLU A 276 -10.85 -19.46 10.65
C GLU A 276 -10.62 -19.26 9.15
N MET A 277 -10.35 -20.36 8.43
CA MET A 277 -10.13 -20.36 6.98
C MET A 277 -11.36 -19.88 6.21
N THR A 278 -12.57 -20.36 6.53
CA THR A 278 -13.84 -19.92 5.90
C THR A 278 -14.08 -18.42 6.09
N ARG A 279 -13.90 -17.92 7.32
CA ARG A 279 -14.03 -16.51 7.69
C ARG A 279 -13.04 -15.64 6.94
N ASP A 280 -11.80 -16.10 6.84
CA ASP A 280 -10.72 -15.35 6.21
C ASP A 280 -10.84 -15.36 4.68
N LEU A 281 -11.28 -16.46 4.06
CA LEU A 281 -11.68 -16.49 2.65
C LEU A 281 -12.79 -15.49 2.33
N ARG A 282 -13.84 -15.41 3.16
CA ARG A 282 -14.93 -14.44 2.99
C ARG A 282 -14.44 -12.99 3.08
N LYS A 283 -13.58 -12.69 4.07
CA LYS A 283 -12.92 -11.37 4.19
C LYS A 283 -12.04 -11.06 2.97
N ILE A 284 -11.30 -12.04 2.44
CA ILE A 284 -10.46 -11.88 1.25
C ILE A 284 -11.34 -11.57 0.02
N ALA A 285 -12.40 -12.35 -0.21
CA ALA A 285 -13.32 -12.12 -1.33
C ALA A 285 -13.94 -10.71 -1.29
N HIS A 286 -14.45 -10.30 -0.11
CA HIS A 286 -15.02 -8.98 0.11
C HIS A 286 -14.00 -7.83 -0.04
N LYS A 287 -12.73 -8.04 0.36
CA LYS A 287 -11.65 -7.05 0.25
C LYS A 287 -11.11 -6.90 -1.19
N TYR A 288 -11.25 -7.93 -2.02
CA TYR A 288 -10.70 -7.97 -3.39
C TYR A 288 -11.78 -8.22 -4.46
N PRO A 289 -12.85 -7.39 -4.53
CA PRO A 289 -13.92 -7.54 -5.52
C PRO A 289 -13.38 -7.35 -6.94
N GLY A 290 -13.97 -8.07 -7.90
CA GLY A 290 -13.55 -8.14 -9.30
C GLY A 290 -12.19 -8.82 -9.55
N LYS A 291 -11.43 -9.15 -8.50
CA LYS A 291 -10.09 -9.77 -8.59
C LYS A 291 -10.10 -11.23 -8.13
N THR A 292 -11.10 -11.56 -7.32
CA THR A 292 -11.29 -12.89 -6.71
C THR A 292 -12.72 -13.37 -6.92
N GLY A 293 -12.94 -14.66 -6.71
CA GLY A 293 -14.27 -15.25 -6.55
C GLY A 293 -14.18 -16.42 -5.58
N LEU A 294 -15.06 -16.45 -4.57
CA LEU A 294 -15.15 -17.54 -3.61
C LEU A 294 -16.32 -18.44 -3.98
N SER A 295 -16.08 -19.75 -4.07
CA SER A 295 -17.11 -20.75 -4.36
C SER A 295 -16.85 -22.04 -3.59
N SER A 296 -17.88 -22.86 -3.42
CA SER A 296 -17.72 -24.25 -2.97
C SER A 296 -17.60 -25.17 -4.20
N ILE A 297 -16.73 -26.17 -4.15
CA ILE A 297 -16.64 -27.22 -5.20
C ILE A 297 -17.45 -28.46 -4.86
N GLY A 298 -17.98 -28.55 -3.64
CA GLY A 298 -18.73 -29.68 -3.11
C GLY A 298 -18.79 -29.64 -1.59
N ARG A 299 -19.54 -30.57 -0.99
CA ARG A 299 -19.69 -30.65 0.47
C ARG A 299 -19.26 -32.00 1.02
N THR A 300 -18.68 -31.97 2.22
CA THR A 300 -18.20 -33.16 2.93
C THR A 300 -19.33 -34.03 3.49
N TYR A 301 -18.98 -35.11 4.20
CA TYR A 301 -19.96 -35.95 4.89
C TYR A 301 -20.57 -35.28 6.14
N ASP A 302 -19.81 -34.45 6.86
CA ASP A 302 -20.30 -33.62 7.96
C ASP A 302 -20.70 -32.20 7.51
N ASN A 303 -21.08 -32.02 6.24
CA ASN A 303 -21.70 -30.80 5.69
C ASN A 303 -20.83 -29.52 5.85
N ARG A 304 -19.51 -29.63 5.64
CA ARG A 304 -18.61 -28.49 5.40
C ARG A 304 -18.48 -28.24 3.90
N GLU A 305 -18.22 -26.98 3.52
CA GLU A 305 -17.92 -26.60 2.15
C GLU A 305 -16.46 -26.91 1.82
N ILE A 306 -16.19 -27.44 0.62
CA ILE A 306 -14.84 -27.55 0.09
C ILE A 306 -14.57 -26.27 -0.71
N TRP A 307 -13.97 -25.28 -0.05
CA TRP A 307 -13.84 -23.94 -0.62
C TRP A 307 -12.78 -23.85 -1.71
N CYS A 308 -13.09 -23.12 -2.77
CA CYS A 308 -12.14 -22.65 -3.77
C CYS A 308 -12.12 -21.11 -3.82
N LEU A 309 -10.93 -20.52 -3.70
CA LEU A 309 -10.69 -19.12 -4.00
C LEU A 309 -10.05 -18.98 -5.38
N ARG A 310 -10.85 -18.52 -6.33
CA ARG A 310 -10.39 -18.11 -7.66
C ARG A 310 -9.71 -16.75 -7.57
N VAL A 311 -8.59 -16.55 -8.27
CA VAL A 311 -7.88 -15.26 -8.41
C VAL A 311 -7.58 -14.98 -9.89
N GLY A 312 -7.87 -13.75 -10.35
CA GLY A 312 -7.63 -13.31 -11.73
C GLY A 312 -8.89 -13.27 -12.60
N ASN A 313 -8.78 -13.65 -13.87
CA ASN A 313 -9.86 -13.73 -14.86
C ASN A 313 -10.34 -15.19 -15.01
N PRO A 314 -11.62 -15.55 -14.77
CA PRO A 314 -12.11 -16.93 -14.92
C PRO A 314 -11.96 -17.47 -16.36
N SER A 315 -12.04 -16.59 -17.36
CA SER A 315 -11.94 -16.92 -18.78
C SER A 315 -10.50 -16.93 -19.30
N ALA A 316 -9.49 -16.88 -18.41
CA ALA A 316 -8.09 -16.97 -18.81
C ALA A 316 -7.76 -18.36 -19.38
N ALA A 317 -7.08 -18.39 -20.53
CA ALA A 317 -6.66 -19.63 -21.18
C ALA A 317 -5.69 -20.46 -20.32
N LYS A 318 -4.82 -19.82 -19.52
CA LYS A 318 -3.98 -20.51 -18.54
C LYS A 318 -4.68 -20.57 -17.19
N LYS A 319 -4.87 -21.78 -16.66
CA LYS A 319 -5.45 -22.04 -15.33
C LYS A 319 -4.49 -22.89 -14.51
N LEU A 320 -4.24 -22.48 -13.27
CA LEU A 320 -3.35 -23.14 -12.33
C LEU A 320 -4.08 -23.44 -11.02
N VAL A 321 -3.82 -24.59 -10.40
CA VAL A 321 -4.40 -24.98 -9.11
C VAL A 321 -3.29 -25.12 -8.06
N ILE A 322 -3.60 -24.77 -6.82
CA ILE A 322 -2.84 -25.18 -5.64
C ILE A 322 -3.83 -25.68 -4.60
N ASP A 323 -3.70 -26.95 -4.21
CA ASP A 323 -4.50 -27.58 -3.16
C ASP A 323 -3.68 -27.82 -1.89
N ALA A 324 -4.38 -28.09 -0.78
CA ALA A 324 -3.76 -28.37 0.51
C ALA A 324 -4.67 -29.21 1.42
N ALA A 325 -4.03 -29.95 2.34
CA ALA A 325 -4.69 -30.66 3.42
C ALA A 325 -5.76 -31.68 2.96
N ILE A 326 -5.51 -32.34 1.82
CA ILE A 326 -6.21 -33.57 1.41
C ILE A 326 -6.02 -34.70 2.45
N HIS A 327 -4.84 -34.77 3.06
CA HIS A 327 -4.64 -35.46 4.32
C HIS A 327 -4.87 -34.50 5.51
N ALA A 328 -5.70 -34.93 6.45
CA ALA A 328 -6.13 -34.17 7.62
C ALA A 328 -5.00 -33.50 8.45
N ARG A 329 -4.03 -34.28 8.96
CA ARG A 329 -2.91 -33.77 9.79
C ARG A 329 -1.94 -32.81 9.08
N GLU A 330 -2.08 -32.64 7.77
CA GLU A 330 -1.17 -31.82 6.93
C GLU A 330 -1.72 -30.36 6.81
N TRP A 331 -2.71 -30.01 7.65
CA TRP A 331 -3.41 -28.72 7.76
C TRP A 331 -2.53 -27.47 7.96
N LYS A 332 -1.23 -27.61 8.25
CA LYS A 332 -0.33 -26.44 8.32
C LYS A 332 -0.18 -25.76 6.94
N ASN A 333 -0.31 -26.52 5.85
CA ASN A 333 -0.27 -25.98 4.49
C ASN A 333 -1.43 -25.02 4.20
N THR A 334 -2.63 -25.27 4.75
CA THR A 334 -3.79 -24.35 4.72
C THR A 334 -3.40 -22.93 5.12
N GLN A 335 -2.73 -22.79 6.28
CA GLN A 335 -2.32 -21.50 6.83
C GLN A 335 -1.28 -20.82 5.92
N VAL A 336 -0.31 -21.60 5.43
CA VAL A 336 0.77 -21.11 4.55
C VAL A 336 0.21 -20.62 3.21
N ILE A 337 -0.64 -21.40 2.53
CA ILE A 337 -1.15 -21.03 1.20
C ILE A 337 -2.13 -19.86 1.27
N MET A 338 -2.99 -19.81 2.30
CA MET A 338 -3.87 -18.68 2.58
C MET A 338 -3.07 -17.38 2.78
N ARG A 339 -1.99 -17.45 3.57
CA ARG A 339 -1.14 -16.29 3.86
C ARG A 339 -0.39 -15.79 2.61
N GLN A 340 0.21 -16.68 1.84
CA GLN A 340 0.86 -16.34 0.56
C GLN A 340 -0.13 -15.73 -0.43
N THR A 341 -1.37 -16.25 -0.47
CA THR A 341 -2.43 -15.70 -1.31
C THR A 341 -2.84 -14.29 -0.89
N GLU A 342 -2.88 -13.97 0.41
CA GLU A 342 -3.11 -12.57 0.84
C GLU A 342 -1.94 -11.64 0.47
N GLU A 343 -0.69 -12.09 0.56
CA GLU A 343 0.48 -11.35 0.05
C GLU A 343 0.32 -10.98 -1.43
N ILE A 344 0.01 -11.97 -2.28
CA ILE A 344 -0.20 -11.75 -3.71
C ILE A 344 -1.39 -10.83 -3.99
N LEU A 345 -2.48 -10.93 -3.23
CA LEU A 345 -3.64 -10.07 -3.41
C LEU A 345 -3.41 -8.61 -2.99
N ARG A 346 -2.54 -8.36 -2.01
CA ARG A 346 -2.05 -6.99 -1.69
C ARG A 346 -1.28 -6.36 -2.85
N GLU A 347 -0.63 -7.18 -3.66
CA GLU A 347 0.20 -6.79 -4.81
C GLU A 347 -0.52 -6.94 -6.16
N TYR A 348 -1.77 -7.40 -6.19
CA TYR A 348 -2.55 -7.62 -7.43
C TYR A 348 -2.57 -6.39 -8.38
N GLY A 349 -2.50 -5.17 -7.83
CA GLY A 349 -2.41 -3.95 -8.63
C GLY A 349 -1.16 -3.87 -9.51
N GLU A 350 -0.05 -4.45 -9.05
CA GLU A 350 1.25 -4.53 -9.73
C GLU A 350 1.27 -5.71 -10.75
N HIS A 351 0.40 -6.72 -10.56
CA HIS A 351 0.35 -7.94 -11.37
C HIS A 351 -0.91 -8.11 -12.25
N ARG A 352 -1.64 -7.02 -12.53
CA ARG A 352 -2.88 -7.05 -13.33
C ARG A 352 -2.73 -7.75 -14.69
N ALA A 353 -1.60 -7.59 -15.37
CA ALA A 353 -1.37 -8.19 -16.69
C ALA A 353 -1.37 -9.73 -16.62
N ARG A 354 -0.59 -10.31 -15.69
CA ARG A 354 -0.57 -11.74 -15.37
C ARG A 354 -1.97 -12.27 -15.08
N PHE A 355 -2.75 -11.55 -14.28
CA PHE A 355 -4.08 -11.98 -13.87
C PHE A 355 -5.19 -11.81 -14.94
N ARG A 356 -4.89 -11.24 -16.11
CA ARG A 356 -5.79 -11.30 -17.28
C ARG A 356 -5.61 -12.59 -18.08
N SER A 357 -4.37 -13.06 -18.24
CA SER A 357 -4.00 -14.23 -19.04
C SER A 357 -3.85 -15.52 -18.24
N THR A 358 -3.75 -15.44 -16.90
CA THR A 358 -3.70 -16.58 -15.98
C THR A 358 -4.75 -16.46 -14.87
N CYS A 359 -5.53 -17.52 -14.67
CA CYS A 359 -6.37 -17.71 -13.48
C CYS A 359 -5.67 -18.65 -12.49
N LEU A 360 -5.71 -18.32 -11.21
CA LEU A 360 -5.36 -19.23 -10.13
C LEU A 360 -6.63 -19.74 -9.46
N TYR A 361 -6.58 -20.96 -8.95
CA TYR A 361 -7.59 -21.55 -8.09
C TYR A 361 -6.89 -22.14 -6.86
N ILE A 362 -7.22 -21.61 -5.69
CA ILE A 362 -6.65 -22.05 -4.41
C ILE A 362 -7.70 -22.89 -3.68
N LEU A 363 -7.36 -24.15 -3.40
CA LEU A 363 -8.16 -25.08 -2.60
C LEU A 363 -7.44 -25.27 -1.25
N PRO A 364 -7.63 -24.38 -0.26
CA PRO A 364 -6.79 -24.38 0.93
C PRO A 364 -7.04 -25.57 1.87
N MET A 365 -8.13 -26.33 1.69
CA MET A 365 -8.51 -27.43 2.58
C MET A 365 -9.45 -28.42 1.87
N ASP A 366 -8.88 -29.46 1.27
CA ASP A 366 -9.63 -30.50 0.53
C ASP A 366 -10.39 -31.48 1.43
N ASN A 367 -9.92 -31.64 2.67
CA ASN A 367 -10.53 -32.54 3.67
C ASN A 367 -11.00 -31.79 4.94
N PRO A 368 -11.98 -30.86 4.86
CA PRO A 368 -12.41 -30.07 6.01
C PRO A 368 -12.83 -30.87 7.25
N ASP A 369 -13.48 -32.01 7.06
CA ASP A 369 -13.90 -32.86 8.16
C ASP A 369 -12.70 -33.57 8.80
N GLY A 370 -11.81 -34.15 7.99
CA GLY A 370 -10.59 -34.79 8.45
C GLY A 370 -9.69 -33.81 9.22
N VAL A 371 -9.46 -32.62 8.69
CA VAL A 371 -8.71 -31.55 9.38
C VAL A 371 -9.35 -31.24 10.73
N THR A 372 -10.69 -31.17 10.80
CA THR A 372 -11.38 -30.96 12.08
C THR A 372 -11.15 -32.11 13.06
N ILE A 373 -11.15 -33.37 12.59
CA ILE A 373 -10.82 -34.55 13.43
C ILE A 373 -9.37 -34.49 13.92
N SER A 374 -8.41 -34.09 13.07
CA SER A 374 -7.00 -33.94 13.49
C SER A 374 -6.81 -32.82 14.51
N GLN A 375 -7.57 -31.73 14.40
CA GLN A 375 -7.45 -30.57 15.29
C GLN A 375 -8.23 -30.71 16.61
N TYR A 376 -9.39 -31.40 16.60
CA TYR A 376 -10.34 -31.40 17.72
C TYR A 376 -10.88 -32.78 18.11
N GLY A 377 -10.53 -33.85 17.40
CA GLY A 377 -11.06 -35.18 17.62
C GLY A 377 -12.52 -35.35 17.17
N ALA A 378 -13.14 -36.45 17.61
CA ALA A 378 -14.50 -36.80 17.19
C ALA A 378 -15.58 -35.76 17.60
N SER A 379 -15.35 -34.99 18.67
CA SER A 379 -16.26 -33.93 19.14
C SER A 379 -16.45 -32.79 18.12
N GLY A 380 -15.44 -32.53 17.27
CA GLY A 380 -15.53 -31.53 16.19
C GLY A 380 -16.44 -31.94 15.02
N ILE A 381 -16.97 -33.16 15.00
CA ILE A 381 -17.88 -33.66 13.96
C ILE A 381 -19.32 -33.60 14.47
N ARG A 382 -20.16 -32.85 13.74
CA ARG A 382 -21.53 -32.49 14.15
C ARG A 382 -22.47 -33.69 14.05
N ASN A 383 -22.39 -34.44 12.96
CA ASN A 383 -23.18 -35.63 12.69
C ASN A 383 -22.87 -36.77 13.67
N ALA A 384 -23.85 -37.11 14.52
CA ALA A 384 -23.70 -38.13 15.57
C ALA A 384 -23.34 -39.52 15.01
N LYS A 385 -23.84 -39.90 13.84
CA LYS A 385 -23.55 -41.20 13.20
C LYS A 385 -22.11 -41.29 12.66
N LEU A 386 -21.52 -40.17 12.24
CA LEU A 386 -20.09 -40.07 11.92
C LEU A 386 -19.24 -40.02 13.19
N ARG A 387 -19.59 -39.17 14.16
CA ARG A 387 -18.91 -39.03 15.45
C ARG A 387 -18.75 -40.37 16.18
N LYS A 388 -19.84 -41.17 16.28
CA LYS A 388 -19.79 -42.53 16.87
C LYS A 388 -18.86 -43.51 16.12
N LYS A 389 -18.66 -43.34 14.81
CA LYS A 389 -17.73 -44.18 14.01
C LYS A 389 -16.28 -43.74 14.17
N ILE A 390 -16.03 -42.44 14.13
CA ILE A 390 -14.68 -41.86 14.31
C ILE A 390 -14.14 -42.16 15.71
N GLN A 391 -14.99 -42.06 16.75
CA GLN A 391 -14.62 -42.41 18.12
C GLN A 391 -14.12 -43.85 18.25
N LYS A 392 -14.69 -44.80 17.49
CA LYS A 392 -14.25 -46.21 17.46
C LYS A 392 -12.95 -46.46 16.67
N ILE A 393 -12.45 -45.47 15.92
CA ILE A 393 -11.19 -45.56 15.15
C ILE A 393 -10.02 -44.90 15.91
N GLY A 394 -10.30 -43.87 16.71
CA GLY A 394 -9.28 -43.20 17.54
C GLY A 394 -8.19 -42.47 16.74
N HIS A 395 -6.97 -42.41 17.29
CA HIS A 395 -5.77 -41.82 16.68
C HIS A 395 -5.95 -40.40 16.07
N PHE A 396 -6.80 -39.57 16.70
CA PHE A 396 -7.25 -38.29 16.12
C PHE A 396 -6.10 -37.36 15.69
N ASN A 397 -5.13 -37.10 16.56
CA ASN A 397 -4.04 -36.15 16.29
C ASN A 397 -3.30 -36.48 14.97
N THR A 398 -3.02 -37.76 14.73
CA THR A 398 -2.26 -38.28 13.58
C THR A 398 -3.13 -38.75 12.40
N TRP A 399 -4.43 -38.44 12.42
CA TRP A 399 -5.42 -38.75 11.38
C TRP A 399 -5.03 -38.15 10.01
N LYS A 400 -5.21 -38.91 8.93
CA LYS A 400 -5.08 -38.46 7.53
C LYS A 400 -6.43 -38.43 6.79
N ASN A 401 -7.34 -39.32 7.15
CA ASN A 401 -8.51 -39.69 6.34
C ASN A 401 -9.66 -38.67 6.41
N ASN A 402 -10.74 -38.88 5.65
CA ASN A 402 -12.00 -38.10 5.78
C ASN A 402 -12.85 -38.59 6.98
N ALA A 403 -14.03 -37.99 7.21
CA ALA A 403 -14.95 -38.40 8.29
C ALA A 403 -15.51 -39.84 8.19
N ARG A 404 -15.32 -40.52 7.06
CA ARG A 404 -15.65 -41.93 6.88
C ARG A 404 -14.47 -42.88 7.13
N GLY A 405 -13.31 -42.34 7.52
CA GLY A 405 -12.09 -43.11 7.69
C GLY A 405 -11.52 -43.61 6.36
N VAL A 406 -11.73 -42.89 5.26
CA VAL A 406 -11.13 -43.16 3.93
C VAL A 406 -10.02 -42.15 3.63
N ASN A 407 -8.87 -42.63 3.16
CA ASN A 407 -7.81 -41.77 2.63
C ASN A 407 -8.19 -41.30 1.22
N ILE A 408 -8.47 -39.99 1.09
CA ILE A 408 -8.86 -39.35 -0.18
C ILE A 408 -7.75 -39.52 -1.23
N ASN A 409 -6.48 -39.41 -0.82
CA ASN A 409 -5.30 -39.61 -1.67
C ASN A 409 -4.92 -41.10 -1.87
N ASN A 410 -5.87 -42.01 -1.66
CA ASN A 410 -5.85 -43.38 -2.19
C ASN A 410 -7.17 -43.71 -2.93
N ASN A 411 -8.08 -42.75 -3.11
CA ASN A 411 -9.45 -42.98 -3.59
C ASN A 411 -9.68 -42.57 -5.05
N PHE A 412 -8.70 -41.98 -5.76
CA PHE A 412 -8.88 -41.56 -7.15
C PHE A 412 -8.83 -42.76 -8.12
N PRO A 413 -9.45 -42.65 -9.32
CA PRO A 413 -9.43 -43.71 -10.33
C PRO A 413 -8.14 -43.68 -11.14
N ALA A 414 -7.02 -44.00 -10.49
CA ALA A 414 -5.72 -44.35 -11.06
C ALA A 414 -5.10 -45.38 -10.09
N GLY A 415 -4.50 -46.48 -10.58
CA GLY A 415 -3.95 -47.53 -9.72
C GLY A 415 -4.96 -48.27 -8.83
N PHE A 416 -6.27 -48.02 -8.98
CA PHE A 416 -7.31 -48.64 -8.19
C PHE A 416 -7.59 -50.07 -8.67
N SER A 417 -6.58 -50.94 -8.59
CA SER A 417 -6.69 -52.34 -9.00
C SER A 417 -7.80 -53.06 -8.22
N ALA A 418 -8.56 -53.91 -8.92
CA ALA A 418 -9.54 -54.81 -8.30
C ALA A 418 -8.88 -56.02 -7.61
N ASP A 419 -7.56 -56.23 -7.80
CA ASP A 419 -6.81 -57.35 -7.22
C ASP A 419 -6.64 -57.21 -5.70
N LYS A 420 -7.53 -57.90 -4.97
CA LYS A 420 -7.56 -57.99 -3.51
C LYS A 420 -6.34 -58.72 -2.91
N LYS A 421 -5.49 -59.38 -3.71
CA LYS A 421 -4.21 -59.99 -3.27
C LYS A 421 -3.11 -58.94 -3.24
N LYS A 422 -3.00 -58.05 -4.24
CA LYS A 422 -2.03 -56.93 -4.26
C LYS A 422 -2.24 -55.94 -3.10
N ASP A 423 -3.49 -55.64 -2.73
CA ASP A 423 -3.80 -54.83 -1.55
C ASP A 423 -3.21 -55.41 -0.24
N LYS A 424 -3.27 -56.75 -0.05
CA LYS A 424 -2.74 -57.42 1.15
C LYS A 424 -1.21 -57.31 1.20
N LYS A 425 -0.52 -57.47 0.06
CA LYS A 425 0.95 -57.29 -0.04
C LYS A 425 1.37 -55.83 0.19
N LYS A 426 0.59 -54.84 -0.30
CA LYS A 426 0.85 -53.39 -0.10
C LYS A 426 0.29 -52.83 1.24
N GLY A 427 -0.05 -53.67 2.21
CA GLY A 427 -0.43 -53.27 3.58
C GLY A 427 -1.74 -52.48 3.72
N LYS A 428 -2.56 -52.36 2.66
CA LYS A 428 -3.77 -51.51 2.67
C LYS A 428 -4.89 -52.18 3.48
N LYS A 429 -5.37 -51.54 4.56
CA LYS A 429 -6.42 -52.11 5.43
C LYS A 429 -7.74 -52.29 4.67
N ARG A 430 -8.55 -53.28 5.08
CA ARG A 430 -9.86 -53.62 4.47
C ARG A 430 -11.07 -52.93 5.09
N LYS A 431 -10.90 -52.22 6.21
CA LYS A 431 -11.94 -51.50 6.97
C LYS A 431 -11.50 -50.03 7.16
N PRO A 432 -12.43 -49.07 7.34
CA PRO A 432 -12.11 -47.70 7.71
C PRO A 432 -11.09 -47.58 8.84
N ASP A 433 -10.13 -46.69 8.66
CA ASP A 433 -9.06 -46.40 9.62
C ASP A 433 -8.74 -44.89 9.64
N ALA A 434 -7.70 -44.52 10.39
CA ALA A 434 -7.24 -43.14 10.47
C ALA A 434 -6.29 -42.73 9.33
N THR A 435 -5.73 -43.66 8.55
CA THR A 435 -4.51 -43.39 7.75
C THR A 435 -4.40 -44.03 6.35
N THR A 436 -4.90 -45.25 6.10
CA THR A 436 -4.58 -46.03 4.88
C THR A 436 -5.79 -46.43 4.03
N TYR A 437 -6.97 -46.63 4.62
CA TYR A 437 -8.10 -47.29 3.95
C TYR A 437 -8.53 -46.55 2.67
N ARG A 438 -8.42 -47.22 1.51
CA ARG A 438 -8.66 -46.60 0.18
C ARG A 438 -10.13 -46.43 -0.22
N GLY A 439 -11.07 -46.82 0.64
CA GLY A 439 -12.51 -46.86 0.32
C GLY A 439 -12.92 -48.18 -0.37
N LYS A 440 -14.22 -48.32 -0.68
CA LYS A 440 -14.76 -49.55 -1.31
C LYS A 440 -14.51 -49.63 -2.82
N LYS A 441 -14.43 -48.48 -3.50
CA LYS A 441 -14.11 -48.35 -4.93
C LYS A 441 -13.53 -46.95 -5.20
N ALA A 442 -12.89 -46.76 -6.35
CA ALA A 442 -12.46 -45.43 -6.77
C ALA A 442 -13.63 -44.44 -6.82
N ALA A 443 -13.33 -43.16 -6.54
CA ALA A 443 -14.27 -42.06 -6.41
C ALA A 443 -15.50 -42.39 -5.53
N SER A 444 -15.31 -43.12 -4.43
CA SER A 444 -16.40 -43.43 -3.49
C SER A 444 -16.77 -42.27 -2.58
N GLU A 445 -15.82 -41.37 -2.29
CA GLU A 445 -15.99 -40.28 -1.33
C GLU A 445 -16.49 -38.99 -1.99
N LYS A 446 -17.24 -38.17 -1.23
CA LYS A 446 -17.73 -36.87 -1.71
C LYS A 446 -16.59 -35.92 -2.05
N GLU A 447 -15.54 -35.93 -1.25
CA GLU A 447 -14.37 -35.07 -1.40
C GLU A 447 -13.64 -35.37 -2.72
N THR A 448 -13.33 -36.65 -2.97
CA THR A 448 -12.76 -37.14 -4.24
C THR A 448 -13.62 -36.77 -5.45
N LYS A 449 -14.95 -36.94 -5.37
CA LYS A 449 -15.88 -36.59 -6.45
C LYS A 449 -15.91 -35.08 -6.74
N ALA A 450 -15.85 -34.25 -5.69
CA ALA A 450 -15.81 -32.80 -5.84
C ALA A 450 -14.54 -32.35 -6.56
N LEU A 451 -13.38 -32.90 -6.18
CA LEU A 451 -12.09 -32.62 -6.84
C LEU A 451 -12.07 -33.08 -8.31
N ILE A 452 -12.54 -34.30 -8.60
CA ILE A 452 -12.65 -34.81 -9.98
C ILE A 452 -13.58 -33.92 -10.82
N SER A 453 -14.75 -33.54 -10.30
CA SER A 453 -15.69 -32.64 -10.98
C SER A 453 -15.09 -31.26 -11.23
N PHE A 454 -14.39 -30.71 -10.23
CA PHE A 454 -13.74 -29.41 -10.31
C PHE A 454 -12.64 -29.37 -11.38
N ILE A 455 -11.70 -30.33 -11.35
CA ILE A 455 -10.61 -30.42 -12.31
C ILE A 455 -11.14 -30.64 -13.73
N LYS A 456 -12.14 -31.53 -13.92
CA LYS A 456 -12.82 -31.71 -15.21
C LYS A 456 -13.47 -30.41 -15.72
N ARG A 457 -14.10 -29.63 -14.83
CA ARG A 457 -14.81 -28.38 -15.17
C ARG A 457 -13.87 -27.23 -15.54
N ILE A 458 -12.72 -27.09 -14.87
CA ILE A 458 -11.80 -25.98 -15.15
C ILE A 458 -10.74 -26.31 -16.20
N SER A 459 -10.35 -27.59 -16.33
CA SER A 459 -9.26 -28.07 -17.20
C SER A 459 -7.94 -27.29 -16.95
N PRO A 460 -7.29 -27.49 -15.78
CA PRO A 460 -6.09 -26.74 -15.42
C PRO A 460 -4.87 -27.24 -16.18
N LYS A 461 -3.95 -26.34 -16.53
CA LYS A 461 -2.68 -26.70 -17.15
C LYS A 461 -1.72 -27.38 -16.17
N THR A 462 -1.83 -27.04 -14.88
CA THR A 462 -0.92 -27.51 -13.83
C THR A 462 -1.56 -27.43 -12.43
N VAL A 463 -1.22 -28.39 -11.56
CA VAL A 463 -1.68 -28.47 -10.15
C VAL A 463 -0.47 -28.69 -9.22
N LEU A 464 -0.39 -27.94 -8.11
CA LEU A 464 0.58 -28.21 -7.03
C LEU A 464 -0.14 -28.71 -5.77
N ASN A 465 0.11 -29.96 -5.41
CA ASN A 465 -0.51 -30.60 -4.25
C ASN A 465 0.36 -30.38 -3.00
N LEU A 466 -0.17 -29.71 -1.96
CA LEU A 466 0.61 -29.36 -0.76
C LEU A 466 0.41 -30.35 0.39
N HIS A 467 1.45 -31.15 0.63
CA HIS A 467 1.50 -32.23 1.61
C HIS A 467 2.52 -31.98 2.74
N SER A 468 2.57 -32.86 3.74
CA SER A 468 3.66 -32.93 4.71
C SER A 468 3.94 -34.39 5.10
N THR A 469 5.19 -34.85 5.23
CA THR A 469 6.40 -34.10 5.60
C THR A 469 7.66 -34.61 4.89
N GLY A 470 8.71 -33.78 4.82
CA GLY A 470 10.04 -34.22 4.38
C GLY A 470 10.93 -33.14 3.77
N SER A 471 10.37 -32.02 3.30
CA SER A 471 11.05 -31.04 2.46
C SER A 471 11.55 -31.66 1.15
N ILE A 472 10.67 -32.43 0.52
CA ILE A 472 10.91 -33.21 -0.71
C ILE A 472 9.86 -32.89 -1.79
N LEU A 473 10.14 -33.31 -3.03
CA LEU A 473 9.27 -33.13 -4.20
C LEU A 473 9.07 -34.48 -4.88
N TYR A 474 7.81 -34.92 -5.02
CA TYR A 474 7.43 -36.06 -5.84
C TYR A 474 6.92 -35.56 -7.20
N TRP A 475 7.55 -36.03 -8.28
CA TRP A 475 7.39 -35.51 -9.63
C TRP A 475 7.61 -36.55 -10.75
N ASP A 476 8.32 -37.64 -10.44
CA ASP A 476 8.80 -38.66 -11.37
C ASP A 476 7.79 -39.81 -11.49
N PHE A 477 6.73 -39.58 -12.27
CA PHE A 477 5.55 -40.44 -12.40
C PHE A 477 5.64 -41.41 -13.60
N ASP A 478 6.83 -41.89 -13.98
CA ASP A 478 6.98 -43.01 -14.95
C ASP A 478 6.22 -42.86 -16.29
N VAL A 479 6.00 -41.62 -16.74
CA VAL A 479 5.31 -41.27 -17.98
C VAL A 479 6.33 -40.99 -19.08
N SER A 480 5.93 -41.14 -20.35
CA SER A 480 6.78 -40.80 -21.49
C SER A 480 6.94 -39.27 -21.69
N SER A 481 7.95 -38.88 -22.47
CA SER A 481 7.97 -37.55 -23.10
C SER A 481 6.78 -37.39 -24.07
N PRO A 482 6.24 -36.17 -24.24
CA PRO A 482 6.72 -34.89 -23.68
C PRO A 482 6.10 -34.53 -22.32
N LEU A 483 5.47 -35.48 -21.59
CA LEU A 483 4.90 -35.19 -20.27
C LEU A 483 5.97 -35.21 -19.17
N HIS A 484 6.86 -36.21 -19.19
CA HIS A 484 7.99 -36.32 -18.26
C HIS A 484 8.84 -35.04 -18.19
N GLU A 485 9.21 -34.46 -19.34
CA GLU A 485 9.95 -33.21 -19.37
C GLU A 485 9.20 -32.03 -18.74
N LYS A 486 7.86 -31.97 -18.87
CA LYS A 486 7.05 -30.90 -18.25
C LYS A 486 7.03 -31.06 -16.73
N GLN A 487 6.99 -32.31 -16.24
CA GLN A 487 7.14 -32.65 -14.82
C GLN A 487 8.51 -32.22 -14.30
N TYR A 488 9.60 -32.63 -14.99
CA TYR A 488 10.97 -32.30 -14.62
C TYR A 488 11.22 -30.78 -14.60
N ARG A 489 10.78 -30.06 -15.65
CA ARG A 489 10.91 -28.59 -15.74
C ARG A 489 10.19 -27.89 -14.58
N LEU A 490 8.98 -28.35 -14.21
CA LEU A 490 8.24 -27.80 -13.05
C LEU A 490 8.96 -28.10 -11.72
N ALA A 491 9.35 -29.35 -11.48
CA ALA A 491 10.01 -29.77 -10.25
C ALA A 491 11.38 -29.12 -10.06
N SER A 492 12.16 -28.96 -11.14
CA SER A 492 13.45 -28.28 -11.15
C SER A 492 13.30 -26.79 -10.81
N GLU A 493 12.32 -26.09 -11.39
CA GLU A 493 12.05 -24.70 -11.05
C GLU A 493 11.54 -24.52 -9.61
N ILE A 494 10.81 -25.51 -9.05
CA ILE A 494 10.45 -25.52 -7.63
C ILE A 494 11.70 -25.71 -6.76
N LYS A 495 12.54 -26.73 -7.05
CA LYS A 495 13.81 -27.03 -6.36
C LYS A 495 14.73 -25.82 -6.31
N LYS A 496 14.89 -25.07 -7.42
CA LYS A 496 15.68 -23.82 -7.48
C LYS A 496 15.19 -22.72 -6.53
N ARG A 497 13.95 -22.80 -6.02
CA ARG A 497 13.29 -21.75 -5.23
C ARG A 497 13.01 -22.11 -3.77
N ASN A 498 12.75 -23.39 -3.46
CA ASN A 498 12.57 -23.86 -2.07
C ASN A 498 13.68 -24.81 -1.59
N HIS A 499 14.59 -25.23 -2.47
CA HIS A 499 15.70 -26.14 -2.17
C HIS A 499 15.23 -27.47 -1.55
N TYR A 500 14.06 -27.98 -1.95
CA TYR A 500 13.59 -29.31 -1.56
C TYR A 500 14.26 -30.40 -2.41
N ARG A 501 14.46 -31.60 -1.84
CA ARG A 501 15.03 -32.73 -2.59
C ARG A 501 13.99 -33.24 -3.59
N MET A 502 14.29 -33.18 -4.87
CA MET A 502 13.57 -33.97 -5.88
C MET A 502 13.83 -35.45 -5.59
N MET A 503 12.77 -36.22 -5.38
CA MET A 503 12.85 -37.66 -5.27
C MET A 503 12.95 -38.27 -6.67
N PRO A 504 13.72 -39.35 -6.89
CA PRO A 504 13.59 -40.16 -8.09
C PRO A 504 12.27 -40.95 -8.06
N LYS A 505 11.96 -41.63 -9.17
CA LYS A 505 10.93 -42.68 -9.26
C LYS A 505 10.95 -43.58 -8.03
N SER A 506 9.79 -43.77 -7.41
CA SER A 506 9.62 -44.56 -6.19
C SER A 506 8.18 -45.05 -6.05
N SER A 507 7.89 -45.90 -5.08
CA SER A 507 6.52 -46.34 -4.78
C SER A 507 5.56 -45.22 -4.31
N SER A 508 6.10 -44.02 -4.06
CA SER A 508 5.31 -42.78 -3.84
C SER A 508 4.92 -42.06 -5.14
N THR A 509 5.41 -42.49 -6.30
CA THR A 509 5.01 -41.98 -7.62
C THR A 509 4.43 -43.04 -8.56
N GLU A 510 4.39 -44.32 -8.15
CA GLU A 510 3.54 -45.36 -8.75
C GLU A 510 2.04 -44.98 -8.68
N GLU A 511 1.22 -45.53 -9.59
CA GLU A 511 -0.24 -45.47 -9.47
C GLU A 511 -0.78 -46.23 -8.22
N HIS A 512 -1.29 -45.50 -7.23
CA HIS A 512 -1.82 -46.05 -5.97
C HIS A 512 -3.22 -45.59 -5.58
N GLY A 513 -3.76 -44.58 -6.27
CA GLY A 513 -5.04 -43.92 -6.00
C GLY A 513 -4.92 -42.47 -5.54
N GLY A 514 -3.74 -41.86 -5.69
CA GLY A 514 -3.48 -40.46 -5.36
C GLY A 514 -4.07 -39.47 -6.35
N PHE A 515 -4.22 -38.23 -5.89
CA PHE A 515 -4.71 -37.13 -6.70
C PHE A 515 -3.72 -36.79 -7.83
N ALA A 516 -2.44 -36.74 -7.50
CA ALA A 516 -1.35 -36.54 -8.47
C ALA A 516 -1.31 -37.65 -9.53
N ASP A 517 -1.48 -38.92 -9.13
CA ASP A 517 -1.55 -40.07 -10.04
C ASP A 517 -2.66 -39.83 -11.09
N TRP A 518 -3.86 -39.48 -10.65
CA TRP A 518 -5.00 -39.24 -11.53
C TRP A 518 -4.85 -37.99 -12.41
N LEU A 519 -4.14 -36.97 -11.92
CA LEU A 519 -3.80 -35.80 -12.72
C LEU A 519 -2.80 -36.16 -13.84
N VAL A 520 -1.74 -36.89 -13.51
CA VAL A 520 -0.61 -37.15 -14.42
C VAL A 520 -0.88 -38.33 -15.36
N TYR A 521 -1.18 -39.52 -14.84
CA TYR A 521 -1.40 -40.72 -15.65
C TYR A 521 -2.70 -40.62 -16.46
N GLU A 522 -3.78 -40.26 -15.78
CA GLU A 522 -5.13 -40.32 -16.33
C GLU A 522 -5.51 -39.06 -17.12
N LYS A 523 -5.10 -37.87 -16.68
CA LYS A 523 -5.52 -36.61 -17.32
C LYS A 523 -4.38 -35.87 -18.03
N LYS A 524 -3.15 -36.40 -17.99
CA LYS A 524 -1.93 -35.82 -18.60
C LYS A 524 -1.67 -34.36 -18.18
N ILE A 525 -2.18 -33.98 -17.00
CA ILE A 525 -1.99 -32.67 -16.38
C ILE A 525 -0.66 -32.66 -15.62
N VAL A 526 0.11 -31.59 -15.79
CA VAL A 526 1.39 -31.42 -15.10
C VAL A 526 1.15 -31.24 -13.60
N SER A 527 1.78 -32.02 -12.73
CA SER A 527 1.60 -31.92 -11.28
C SER A 527 2.84 -32.32 -10.49
N VAL A 528 3.12 -31.59 -9.41
CA VAL A 528 4.19 -31.89 -8.44
C VAL A 528 3.60 -31.84 -7.04
N THR A 529 3.87 -32.89 -6.26
CA THR A 529 3.54 -32.93 -4.83
C THR A 529 4.70 -32.36 -4.02
N VAL A 530 4.38 -31.36 -3.18
CA VAL A 530 5.35 -30.60 -2.38
C VAL A 530 5.18 -30.96 -0.91
N GLU A 531 6.10 -31.76 -0.38
CA GLU A 531 6.08 -32.25 1.01
C GLU A 531 6.76 -31.25 1.94
N THR A 532 5.99 -30.47 2.70
CA THR A 532 6.52 -29.39 3.54
C THR A 532 6.87 -29.83 4.96
N GLY A 533 7.83 -29.15 5.60
CA GLY A 533 8.27 -29.44 6.96
C GLY A 533 9.37 -30.51 7.04
N THR A 534 9.83 -30.82 8.25
CA THR A 534 10.97 -31.72 8.50
C THR A 534 10.78 -32.63 9.73
N VAL A 535 9.55 -32.74 10.24
CA VAL A 535 9.20 -33.54 11.44
C VAL A 535 7.86 -34.25 11.20
N PRO A 536 7.53 -35.33 11.95
CA PRO A 536 6.24 -36.01 11.85
C PRO A 536 5.03 -35.06 11.98
N CYS A 537 3.91 -35.48 11.39
CA CYS A 537 2.67 -34.68 11.38
C CYS A 537 1.70 -35.11 12.48
N PRO A 538 0.90 -34.18 13.05
CA PRO A 538 0.69 -32.81 12.59
C PRO A 538 1.83 -31.85 12.96
N LEU A 539 2.19 -30.97 12.01
CA LEU A 539 3.35 -30.11 12.16
C LEU A 539 3.17 -29.07 13.28
N PRO A 540 4.09 -28.97 14.26
CA PRO A 540 4.05 -27.94 15.29
C PRO A 540 4.21 -26.55 14.67
N HIS A 541 3.67 -25.51 15.30
CA HIS A 541 3.73 -24.15 14.73
C HIS A 541 5.15 -23.58 14.64
N SER A 542 6.13 -24.11 15.39
CA SER A 542 7.56 -23.81 15.20
C SER A 542 8.06 -24.08 13.77
N GLN A 543 7.41 -24.97 13.01
CA GLN A 543 7.68 -25.19 11.58
C GLN A 543 7.10 -24.09 10.67
N TYR A 544 6.06 -23.35 11.09
CA TYR A 544 5.31 -22.43 10.23
C TYR A 544 6.22 -21.39 9.55
N LYS A 545 7.02 -20.65 10.35
CA LYS A 545 7.92 -19.62 9.82
C LYS A 545 8.99 -20.20 8.89
N LYS A 546 9.49 -21.42 9.18
CA LYS A 546 10.48 -22.12 8.34
C LYS A 546 9.88 -22.50 6.98
N ILE A 547 8.70 -23.13 6.97
CA ILE A 547 7.96 -23.52 5.76
C ILE A 547 7.57 -22.29 4.93
N TYR A 548 7.05 -21.24 5.58
CA TYR A 548 6.64 -20.00 4.92
C TYR A 548 7.83 -19.31 4.23
N LYS A 549 8.94 -19.12 4.95
CA LYS A 549 10.15 -18.48 4.38
C LYS A 549 10.73 -19.30 3.23
N ARG A 550 10.84 -20.63 3.39
CA ARG A 550 11.46 -21.52 2.40
C ARG A 550 10.62 -21.65 1.11
N ASN A 551 9.29 -21.65 1.20
CA ASN A 551 8.42 -21.77 0.01
C ASN A 551 7.96 -20.42 -0.58
N LYS A 552 8.23 -19.26 0.05
CA LYS A 552 7.80 -17.95 -0.48
C LYS A 552 8.28 -17.67 -1.90
N LYS A 553 9.54 -17.99 -2.25
CA LYS A 553 10.06 -17.83 -3.62
C LYS A 553 9.29 -18.72 -4.62
N MET A 554 8.98 -19.96 -4.24
CA MET A 554 8.23 -20.92 -5.06
C MET A 554 6.80 -20.43 -5.31
N PHE A 555 6.05 -20.10 -4.25
CA PHE A 555 4.65 -19.65 -4.39
C PHE A 555 4.54 -18.38 -5.22
N ARG A 556 5.39 -17.37 -4.97
CA ARG A 556 5.40 -16.13 -5.75
C ARG A 556 5.66 -16.41 -7.24
N TRP A 557 6.65 -17.24 -7.57
CA TRP A 557 6.93 -17.61 -8.96
C TRP A 557 5.77 -18.37 -9.61
N PHE A 558 5.19 -19.38 -8.97
CA PHE A 558 4.11 -20.16 -9.56
C PHE A 558 2.84 -19.32 -9.79
N MET A 559 2.49 -18.48 -8.80
CA MET A 559 1.34 -17.58 -8.90
C MET A 559 1.56 -16.47 -9.95
N LEU A 560 2.74 -15.83 -9.96
CA LEU A 560 2.98 -14.60 -10.74
C LEU A 560 3.67 -14.78 -12.10
N SER A 561 4.40 -15.89 -12.31
CA SER A 561 5.36 -16.00 -13.42
C SER A 561 5.27 -17.29 -14.21
N TYR A 562 5.03 -18.45 -13.57
CA TYR A 562 5.02 -19.76 -14.22
C TYR A 562 4.09 -19.84 -15.43
#